data_AF-A0A925YH01-F1
#
_entry.id   AF-A0A925YH01-F1
#
_cell.length_a   1.000
_cell.length_b   1.000
_cell.length_c   1.000
_cell.angle_alpha   90.00
_cell.angle_beta   90.00
_cell.angle_gamma   90.00
#
_symmetry.space_group_name_H-M   'P 1'
#
loop_
_entity.id
_entity.type
_entity.pdbx_description
1 polymer ?
#
loop_
_entity_poly.entity_id
_entity_poly.type
_entity_poly.pdbx_seq_one_letter_code
_entity_poly.pdbx_strand_id
1 'polypeptide(L)'
;MQWLASISVRRPVFATVLILTILVVGMVGYKSLNIDRFPNVDFPIVAIITRLPGAAPQEIETEVTDKIEAAVNTISGIDELRSTS
;
A
#
# COMPACT_ATOMS: atom_id res chain seq x y z
N MET A 1 12.91 -43.11 -8.30
CA MET A 1 12.49 -41.77 -8.78
C MET A 1 11.57 -41.77 -10.01
N GLN A 2 11.20 -42.90 -10.63
CA GLN A 2 10.31 -42.92 -11.81
C GLN A 2 8.82 -43.21 -11.50
N TRP A 3 8.44 -43.22 -10.22
CA TRP A 3 7.10 -43.63 -9.79
C TRP A 3 6.00 -42.68 -10.29
N LEU A 4 6.22 -41.35 -10.21
CA LEU A 4 5.27 -40.36 -10.76
C LEU A 4 5.06 -40.55 -12.27
N ALA A 5 6.14 -40.73 -13.03
CA ALA A 5 6.06 -40.95 -14.47
C ALA A 5 5.29 -42.25 -14.80
N SER A 6 5.54 -43.33 -14.05
CA SER A 6 4.85 -44.61 -14.26
C SER A 6 3.33 -44.54 -14.00
N ILE A 7 2.90 -43.74 -13.02
CA ILE A 7 1.49 -43.52 -12.70
C ILE A 7 0.81 -42.63 -13.76
N SER A 8 1.49 -41.58 -14.20
CA SER A 8 0.99 -40.68 -15.25
C SER A 8 0.85 -41.37 -16.60
N VAL A 9 1.76 -42.29 -16.95
CA VAL A 9 1.69 -43.08 -18.20
C VAL A 9 0.62 -44.16 -18.12
N ARG A 10 0.38 -44.77 -16.96
CA ARG A 10 -0.60 -45.86 -16.79
C ARG A 10 -2.05 -45.37 -16.73
N ARG A 11 -2.28 -44.10 -16.35
CA ARG A 11 -3.58 -43.43 -16.42
C ARG A 11 -3.45 -42.03 -17.05
N PRO A 12 -3.36 -41.94 -18.39
CA PRO A 12 -3.12 -40.67 -19.09
C PRO A 12 -4.24 -39.65 -18.84
N VAL A 13 -5.47 -40.11 -18.61
CA VAL A 13 -6.62 -39.24 -18.30
C VAL A 13 -6.44 -38.50 -16.97
N PHE A 14 -5.84 -39.12 -15.96
CA PHE A 14 -5.60 -38.45 -14.67
C PHE A 14 -4.53 -37.35 -14.81
N ALA A 15 -3.47 -37.63 -15.55
CA ALA A 15 -2.40 -36.66 -15.80
C ALA A 15 -2.89 -35.45 -16.60
N THR A 16 -3.72 -35.67 -17.64
CA THR A 16 -4.27 -34.56 -18.44
C THR A 16 -5.23 -33.71 -17.65
N VAL A 17 -6.14 -34.30 -16.86
CA VAL A 17 -7.07 -33.55 -16.01
C VAL A 17 -6.30 -32.69 -15.00
N LEU A 18 -5.25 -33.22 -14.37
CA LEU A 18 -4.44 -32.48 -13.41
C LEU A 18 -3.76 -31.24 -14.04
N ILE A 19 -3.18 -31.39 -15.23
CA ILE A 19 -2.59 -30.27 -15.98
C ILE A 19 -3.69 -29.26 -16.38
N LEU A 20 -4.84 -29.73 -16.84
CA LEU A 20 -5.99 -28.88 -17.20
C LEU A 20 -6.50 -28.08 -16.00
N THR A 21 -6.60 -28.71 -14.83
CA THR A 21 -7.02 -28.02 -13.60
C THR A 21 -6.06 -26.90 -13.23
N ILE A 22 -4.74 -27.15 -13.31
CA ILE A 22 -3.73 -26.12 -13.04
C ILE A 22 -3.85 -24.96 -14.03
N LEU A 23 -4.05 -25.26 -15.32
CA LEU A 23 -4.23 -24.23 -16.35
C LEU A 23 -5.49 -23.40 -16.14
N VAL A 24 -6.61 -24.02 -15.79
CA VAL A 24 -7.87 -23.32 -15.54
C VAL A 24 -7.76 -22.43 -14.30
N VAL A 25 -7.18 -22.94 -13.21
CA VAL A 25 -6.94 -22.16 -11.99
C VAL A 25 -6.00 -20.99 -12.28
N GLY A 26 -4.92 -21.22 -13.02
CA GLY A 26 -3.98 -20.18 -13.42
C GLY A 26 -4.64 -19.11 -14.31
N MET A 27 -5.49 -19.51 -15.27
CA MET A 27 -6.19 -18.59 -16.15
C MET A 27 -7.22 -17.72 -15.41
N VAL A 28 -7.96 -18.32 -14.48
CA VAL A 28 -8.92 -17.58 -13.62
C VAL A 28 -8.17 -16.63 -12.69
N GLY A 29 -7.08 -17.09 -12.06
CA GLY A 29 -6.25 -16.26 -11.19
C GLY A 29 -5.63 -15.06 -11.93
N TYR A 30 -5.16 -15.28 -13.17
CA TYR A 30 -4.62 -14.20 -14.00
C TYR A 30 -5.68 -13.16 -14.38
N LYS A 31 -6.91 -13.57 -14.70
CA LYS A 31 -8.01 -12.63 -14.98
C LYS A 31 -8.55 -11.93 -13.74
N SER A 32 -8.50 -12.58 -12.58
CA SER A 32 -8.98 -12.01 -11.32
C SER A 32 -7.99 -11.03 -10.68
N LEU A 33 -6.76 -10.96 -11.19
CA LEU A 33 -5.77 -10.04 -10.68
C LEU A 33 -6.16 -8.61 -11.12
N ASN A 34 -6.74 -7.85 -10.21
CA ASN A 34 -6.93 -6.42 -10.41
C ASN A 34 -5.55 -5.78 -10.50
N ILE A 35 -5.18 -5.38 -11.71
CA ILE A 35 -3.98 -4.60 -11.96
C ILE A 35 -4.34 -3.16 -11.61
N ASP A 36 -4.21 -2.82 -10.33
CA ASP A 36 -4.27 -1.43 -9.92
C ASP A 36 -3.09 -0.70 -10.57
N ARG A 37 -3.38 0.29 -11.43
CA ARG A 37 -2.35 1.06 -12.15
C ARG A 37 -1.46 1.88 -11.22
N PHE A 38 -1.94 2.12 -10.01
CA PHE A 38 -1.20 2.71 -8.92
C PHE A 38 -1.38 1.77 -7.74
N PRO A 39 -0.32 1.16 -7.19
CA PRO A 39 -0.45 0.63 -5.83
C PRO A 39 -1.01 1.76 -4.97
N ASN A 40 -1.95 1.48 -4.07
CA ASN A 40 -2.32 2.42 -3.01
C ASN A 40 -1.07 2.60 -2.13
N VAL A 41 -0.17 3.47 -2.58
CA VAL A 41 0.94 3.95 -1.78
C VAL A 41 0.33 5.04 -0.93
N ASP A 42 -0.27 4.62 0.18
CA ASP A 42 -0.75 5.54 1.20
C ASP A 42 0.48 6.18 1.84
N PHE A 43 0.90 7.33 1.29
CA PHE A 43 1.92 8.15 1.93
C PHE A 43 1.33 8.69 3.23
N PRO A 44 1.93 8.41 4.40
CA PRO A 44 1.38 8.80 5.70
C PRO A 44 1.62 10.30 5.96
N ILE A 45 0.98 11.15 5.17
CA ILE A 45 1.09 12.61 5.27
C ILE A 45 -0.09 13.13 6.08
N VAL A 46 0.19 13.86 7.16
CA VAL A 46 -0.81 14.56 7.98
C VAL A 46 -0.74 16.05 7.66
N ALA A 47 -1.86 16.63 7.22
CA ALA A 47 -1.96 18.06 6.93
C ALA A 47 -2.70 18.78 8.05
N ILE A 48 -2.06 19.78 8.67
CA ILE A 48 -2.66 20.65 9.69
C ILE A 48 -2.87 22.02 9.05
N ILE A 49 -4.13 22.47 8.95
CA ILE A 49 -4.48 23.77 8.37
C ILE A 49 -5.05 24.65 9.48
N THR A 50 -4.32 25.72 9.81
CA THR A 50 -4.76 26.74 10.75
C THR A 50 -5.14 28.01 10.00
N ARG A 51 -6.14 28.74 10.52
CA ARG A 51 -6.60 30.02 9.95
C ARG A 51 -6.78 31.02 11.08
N LEU A 52 -6.05 32.13 11.00
CA LEU A 52 -6.20 33.25 11.92
C LEU A 52 -6.41 34.55 11.13
N PRO A 53 -7.66 34.89 10.76
CA PRO A 53 -7.94 36.04 9.91
C PRO A 53 -7.63 37.35 10.65
N GLY A 54 -6.80 38.20 10.03
CA GLY A 54 -6.44 39.52 10.56
C GLY A 54 -5.13 39.57 11.36
N ALA A 55 -4.46 38.43 11.57
CA ALA A 55 -3.13 38.39 12.19
C ALA A 55 -2.03 38.62 11.16
N ALA A 56 -0.93 39.25 11.59
CA ALA A 56 0.27 39.33 10.78
C ALA A 56 0.91 37.93 10.64
N PRO A 57 1.59 37.61 9.52
CA PRO A 57 2.26 36.32 9.35
C PRO A 57 3.20 35.96 10.51
N GLN A 58 3.93 36.96 11.04
CA GLN A 58 4.81 36.79 12.19
C GLN A 58 4.07 36.41 13.47
N GLU A 59 2.85 36.91 13.65
CA GLU A 59 2.01 36.60 14.80
C GLU A 59 1.44 35.17 14.70
N ILE A 60 1.09 34.72 13.49
CA ILE A 60 0.66 33.34 13.24
C ILE A 60 1.79 32.35 13.51
N GLU A 61 3.01 32.68 13.09
CA GLU A 61 4.19 31.87 13.33
C GLU A 61 4.41 31.62 14.82
N THR A 62 4.52 32.69 15.62
CA THR A 62 4.82 32.59 17.05
C THR A 62 3.65 32.06 17.89
N GLU A 63 2.42 32.49 17.62
CA GLU A 63 1.29 32.14 18.49
C GLU A 63 0.61 30.82 18.14
N VAL A 64 0.71 30.37 16.89
CA VAL A 64 -0.01 29.21 16.37
C VAL A 64 0.96 28.13 15.87
N THR A 65 1.82 28.46 14.90
CA THR A 65 2.71 27.48 14.26
C THR A 65 3.68 26.87 15.28
N ASP A 66 4.37 27.67 16.09
CA ASP A 66 5.34 27.20 17.09
C ASP A 66 4.72 26.25 18.13
N LYS A 67 3.50 26.56 18.61
CA LYS A 67 2.81 25.73 19.60
C LYS A 67 2.39 24.38 19.02
N ILE A 68 1.94 24.39 17.77
CA ILE A 68 1.57 23.16 17.05
C ILE A 68 2.83 22.33 16.78
N GLU A 69 3.91 22.98 16.36
CA GLU A 69 5.19 22.32 16.09
C GLU A 69 5.74 21.64 17.34
N ALA A 70 5.76 22.32 18.49
CA ALA A 70 6.20 21.75 19.76
C ALA A 70 5.35 20.54 20.20
N ALA A 71 4.02 20.60 20.01
CA ALA A 71 3.12 19.50 20.34
C ALA A 71 3.32 18.29 19.41
N VAL A 72 3.50 18.54 18.11
CA VAL A 72 3.66 17.49 17.08
C VAL A 72 5.04 16.85 17.16
N ASN A 73 6.10 17.61 17.47
CA ASN A 73 7.46 17.09 17.64
C ASN A 73 7.60 16.10 18.82
N THR A 74 6.64 16.12 19.76
CA THR A 74 6.61 15.14 20.85
C THR A 74 6.09 13.75 20.39
N ILE A 75 5.49 13.66 19.20
CA ILE A 75 4.95 12.42 18.64
C ILE A 75 6.10 11.60 18.03
N SER A 76 6.35 10.41 18.58
CA SER A 76 7.35 9.49 18.05
C SER A 76 6.93 8.94 16.69
N GLY A 77 7.79 9.04 15.67
CA GLY A 77 7.56 8.47 14.33
C GLY A 77 7.32 9.48 13.20
N ILE A 78 7.64 10.77 13.42
CA ILE A 78 7.59 11.80 12.36
C ILE A 78 9.00 11.97 11.79
N ASP A 79 9.18 11.63 10.50
CA ASP A 79 10.47 11.76 9.81
C ASP A 79 10.74 13.18 9.29
N GLU A 80 9.69 13.93 8.88
CA GLU A 80 9.81 15.28 8.36
C GLU A 80 8.59 16.14 8.74
N LEU A 81 8.84 17.34 9.27
CA LEU A 81 7.84 18.33 9.64
C LEU A 81 8.11 19.61 8.83
N ARG A 82 7.13 20.09 8.07
CA ARG A 82 7.27 21.31 7.24
C ARG A 82 6.09 22.25 7.45
N SER A 83 6.37 23.44 7.95
CA SER A 83 5.39 24.50 8.21
C SER A 83 5.50 25.61 7.15
N THR A 84 4.39 26.28 6.84
CA THR A 84 4.34 27.47 5.97
C THR A 84 3.28 28.40 6.55
N SER A 85 3.69 29.63 6.90
CA SER A 85 2.89 30.61 7.65
C SER A 85 2.67 31.88 6.84
#